data_AF-A0A1R4EDW0-F1
#
_entry.id   AF-A0A1R4EDW0-F1
#
_cell.length_a   1.000
_cell.length_b   1.000
_cell.length_c   1.000
_cell.angle_alpha   90.00
_cell.angle_beta   90.00
_cell.angle_gamma   90.00
#
_symmetry.space_group_name_H-M   'P 1'
#
loop_
_entity.id
_entity.type
_entity.pdbx_description
1 polymer ?
#
loop_
_entity_poly.entity_id
_entity_poly.type
_entity_poly.pdbx_seq_one_letter_code
_entity_poly.pdbx_strand_id
1 'polypeptide(L)'
;MKRQTYTPATWSAIQAIAPKIGCTPETLRSWHKKHIDQTIPASVQAQSQEQRIKDLERECRELKQANEIIRKAAAFFAQAEKGRPPK
;
A
#
# COMPACT_ATOMS: atom_id res chain seq x y z
N MET A 1 3.35 20.60 6.81
CA MET A 1 4.10 19.71 7.73
C MET A 1 3.20 18.53 8.12
N LYS A 2 3.41 17.34 7.54
CA LYS A 2 2.65 16.15 7.94
C LYS A 2 3.12 15.73 9.34
N ARG A 3 2.22 15.70 10.33
CA ARG A 3 2.55 15.19 11.67
C ARG A 3 2.62 13.67 11.57
N GLN A 4 3.81 13.09 11.77
CA GLN A 4 3.95 11.64 11.92
C GLN A 4 3.14 11.22 13.15
N THR A 5 2.00 10.55 12.94
CA THR A 5 1.19 9.98 14.02
C THR A 5 1.85 8.68 14.47
N TYR A 6 2.07 8.55 15.78
CA TYR A 6 2.59 7.33 16.35
C TYR A 6 1.43 6.35 16.52
N THR A 7 1.57 5.11 16.06
CA THR A 7 0.53 4.11 16.30
C THR A 7 0.59 3.66 17.76
N PRO A 8 -0.52 3.19 18.35
CA PRO A 8 -0.57 2.77 19.76
C PRO A 8 0.51 1.72 20.11
N ALA A 9 0.81 0.83 19.18
CA ALA A 9 1.82 -0.22 19.34
C ALA A 9 3.24 0.36 19.48
N THR A 10 3.58 1.36 18.68
CA THR A 10 4.91 1.95 18.74
C THR A 10 5.08 2.77 20.04
N TRP A 11 4.02 3.45 20.52
CA TRP A 11 4.04 4.19 21.81
C TRP A 11 4.32 3.28 22.99
N SER A 12 3.61 2.14 23.02
CA SER A 12 3.82 1.11 24.03
C SER A 12 5.26 0.59 24.03
N ALA A 13 5.85 0.35 22.85
CA ALA A 13 7.24 -0.09 22.73
C ALA A 13 8.25 0.95 23.28
N ILE A 14 8.06 2.23 22.97
CA ILE A 14 8.91 3.30 23.52
C ILE A 14 8.83 3.36 25.04
N GLN A 15 7.62 3.28 25.60
CA GLN A 15 7.43 3.30 27.05
C GLN A 15 8.10 2.11 27.74
N ALA A 16 8.09 0.93 27.11
CA ALA A 16 8.72 -0.27 27.65
C ALA A 16 10.25 -0.26 27.57
N ILE A 17 10.84 0.41 26.56
CA ILE A 17 12.28 0.40 26.30
C ILE A 17 13.00 1.57 26.94
N ALA A 18 12.42 2.76 26.97
CA ALA A 18 13.02 3.96 27.54
C ALA A 18 13.61 3.76 28.97
N PRO A 19 12.90 3.14 29.94
CA PRO A 19 13.47 2.91 31.27
C PRO A 19 14.64 1.93 31.28
N LYS A 20 14.70 0.98 30.32
CA LYS A 20 15.79 -0.01 30.23
C LYS A 20 17.10 0.60 29.78
N ILE A 21 17.03 1.72 29.06
CA ILE A 21 18.19 2.46 28.53
C ILE A 21 18.51 3.67 29.42
N GLY A 22 17.66 3.96 30.41
CA GLY A 22 17.85 5.09 31.32
C GLY A 22 17.51 6.45 30.70
N CYS A 23 16.58 6.49 29.74
CA CYS A 23 16.12 7.74 29.12
C CYS A 23 14.60 7.92 29.27
N THR A 24 14.10 9.12 29.00
CA THR A 24 12.65 9.36 29.00
C THR A 24 12.01 8.85 27.70
N PRO A 25 10.74 8.41 27.74
CA PRO A 25 9.99 8.03 26.54
C PRO A 25 10.00 9.11 25.44
N GLU A 26 9.97 10.40 25.84
CA GLU A 26 10.01 11.52 24.91
C GLU A 26 11.37 11.67 24.22
N THR A 27 12.47 11.46 24.95
CA THR A 27 13.83 11.46 24.40
C THR A 27 13.99 10.35 23.36
N LEU A 28 13.56 9.13 23.70
CA LEU A 28 13.62 7.99 22.78
C LEU A 28 12.74 8.21 21.53
N ARG A 29 11.56 8.84 21.71
CA ARG A 29 10.69 9.24 20.59
C ARG A 29 11.35 10.24 19.66
N SER A 30 12.02 11.24 20.20
CA SER A 30 12.75 12.25 19.42
C SER A 30 13.88 11.61 18.60
N TRP A 31 14.66 10.71 19.22
CA TRP A 31 15.72 9.98 18.53
C TRP A 31 15.18 9.05 17.45
N HIS A 32 14.11 8.31 17.74
CA HIS A 32 13.45 7.45 16.76
C HIS A 32 12.96 8.26 15.56
N LYS A 33 12.31 9.41 15.79
CA LYS A 33 11.88 10.31 14.72
C LYS A 33 13.07 10.76 13.86
N LYS A 34 14.14 11.25 14.51
CA LYS A 34 15.35 11.71 13.81
C LYS A 34 16.00 10.59 13.00
N HIS A 35 16.01 9.36 13.52
CA HIS A 35 16.51 8.19 12.81
C HIS A 35 15.66 7.88 11.57
N ILE A 36 14.32 7.86 11.69
CA ILE A 36 13.43 7.64 10.54
C ILE A 36 13.63 8.72 9.46
N ASP A 37 13.76 9.98 9.86
CA ASP A 37 14.00 11.09 8.94
C ASP A 37 15.39 11.02 8.26
N GLN A 38 16.37 10.35 8.88
CA GLN A 38 17.72 10.15 8.34
C GLN A 38 17.86 8.89 7.48
N THR A 39 17.19 7.80 7.87
CA THR A 39 17.26 6.50 7.20
C THR A 39 16.36 6.44 5.96
N ILE A 40 15.26 7.20 5.96
CA ILE A 40 14.39 7.31 4.79
C ILE A 40 14.64 8.68 4.15
N PRO A 41 15.45 8.76 3.09
CA PRO A 41 15.69 10.03 2.42
C PRO A 41 14.37 10.65 2.00
N ALA A 42 14.24 11.98 2.11
CA ALA A 42 13.00 12.71 1.82
C ALA A 42 12.45 12.42 0.40
N SER A 43 13.31 12.02 -0.54
CA SER A 43 12.93 11.52 -1.86
C SER A 43 12.09 10.25 -1.80
N VAL A 44 12.39 9.32 -0.89
CA VAL A 44 11.67 8.03 -0.70
C VAL A 44 10.39 8.21 0.12
N GLN A 45 10.33 9.18 1.04
CA GLN A 45 9.09 9.48 1.78
C GLN A 45 8.06 10.26 0.96
N ALA A 46 8.51 11.12 0.03
CA ALA A 46 7.63 12.02 -0.73
C ALA A 46 7.35 11.55 -2.17
N GLN A 47 8.27 10.81 -2.81
CA GLN A 47 7.95 10.18 -4.09
C GLN A 47 7.12 8.93 -3.85
N SER A 48 5.84 9.06 -4.23
CA SER A 48 5.07 7.98 -4.81
C SER A 48 4.51 6.92 -3.86
N GLN A 49 3.94 7.27 -2.70
CA GLN A 49 2.85 6.43 -2.19
C GLN A 49 1.54 6.77 -2.90
N GLU A 50 1.16 8.04 -2.94
CA GLU A 50 -0.05 8.48 -3.63
C GLU A 50 0.04 8.26 -5.15
N GLN A 51 1.19 8.59 -5.75
CA GLN A 51 1.41 8.37 -7.18
C GLN A 51 1.43 6.87 -7.52
N ARG A 52 2.09 6.02 -6.72
CA ARG A 52 2.06 4.56 -6.91
C ARG A 52 0.69 3.96 -6.68
N ILE A 53 -0.08 4.46 -5.72
CA ILE A 53 -1.48 4.05 -5.53
C ILE A 53 -2.29 4.42 -6.77
N LYS A 54 -2.14 5.66 -7.27
CA LYS A 54 -2.85 6.12 -8.47
C LYS A 54 -2.48 5.31 -9.73
N ASP A 55 -1.20 4.97 -9.87
CA ASP A 55 -0.70 4.14 -10.98
C ASP A 55 -1.24 2.69 -10.86
N LEU A 56 -1.20 2.10 -9.67
CA LEU A 56 -1.78 0.79 -9.39
C LEU A 56 -3.29 0.76 -9.61
N GLU A 57 -4.02 1.79 -9.20
CA GLU A 57 -5.46 1.92 -9.42
C GLU A 57 -5.81 2.03 -10.90
N ARG A 58 -4.98 2.74 -11.67
CA ARG A 58 -5.12 2.82 -13.12
C ARG A 58 -4.92 1.44 -13.76
N GLU A 59 -3.84 0.74 -13.43
CA GLU A 59 -3.55 -0.61 -13.93
C GLU A 59 -4.67 -1.59 -13.57
N CYS A 60 -5.18 -1.54 -12.33
CA CYS A 60 -6.29 -2.36 -11.88
C CYS A 60 -7.59 -2.09 -12.67
N ARG A 61 -7.86 -0.84 -13.05
CA ARG A 61 -9.03 -0.51 -13.90
C ARG A 61 -8.87 -1.09 -15.31
N GLU A 62 -7.70 -0.92 -15.91
CA GLU A 62 -7.41 -1.43 -17.26
C GLU A 62 -7.51 -2.97 -17.29
N LEU A 63 -6.93 -3.66 -16.30
CA LEU A 63 -7.02 -5.11 -16.17
C LEU A 63 -8.47 -5.60 -15.96
N LYS A 64 -9.27 -4.89 -15.17
CA LYS A 64 -10.69 -5.24 -14.98
C LYS A 64 -11.49 -5.10 -16.27
N GLN A 65 -11.25 -4.04 -17.03
CA GLN A 65 -11.92 -3.81 -18.32
C GLN A 65 -11.53 -4.88 -19.35
N ALA A 66 -10.24 -5.22 -19.45
CA ALA A 66 -9.76 -6.30 -20.32
C ALA A 66 -10.42 -7.64 -19.95
N ASN A 67 -10.47 -7.96 -18.66
CA ASN A 67 -11.13 -9.18 -18.18
C ASN A 67 -12.63 -9.21 -18.50
N GLU A 68 -13.31 -8.07 -18.47
CA GLU A 68 -14.73 -8.00 -18.84
C GLU A 68 -14.93 -8.29 -20.33
N ILE A 69 -14.09 -7.73 -21.20
CA ILE A 69 -14.12 -7.99 -22.65
C ILE A 69 -13.92 -9.48 -22.91
N ILE A 70 -12.91 -10.09 -22.27
CA ILE A 70 -12.63 -11.52 -22.43
C ILE A 70 -13.82 -12.37 -21.96
N ARG A 71 -14.43 -12.05 -20.81
CA ARG A 71 -15.62 -12.77 -20.34
C ARG A 71 -16.80 -12.65 -21.30
N LYS A 72 -17.06 -11.45 -21.82
CA LYS A 72 -18.11 -11.21 -22.82
C LYS A 72 -17.86 -12.00 -24.10
N ALA A 73 -16.62 -12.00 -24.59
CA ALA A 73 -16.21 -12.80 -25.75
C ALA A 73 -16.41 -14.30 -25.49
N ALA A 74 -15.94 -14.81 -24.35
CA ALA A 74 -16.12 -16.20 -23.97
C ALA A 74 -17.61 -16.61 -23.91
N ALA A 75 -18.46 -15.76 -23.33
CA ALA A 75 -19.90 -15.99 -23.28
C ALA A 75 -20.53 -15.99 -24.69
N PHE A 76 -20.11 -15.06 -25.56
CA PHE A 76 -20.57 -15.00 -26.96
C PHE A 76 -20.20 -16.27 -27.73
N PHE A 77 -18.94 -16.71 -27.62
CA PHE A 77 -18.48 -17.92 -28.30
C PHE A 77 -19.14 -19.18 -27.74
N ALA A 78 -19.31 -19.31 -26.43
CA ALA A 78 -20.02 -20.43 -25.82
C ALA A 78 -21.48 -20.52 -26.30
N GLN A 79 -22.16 -19.38 -26.50
CA GLN A 79 -23.51 -19.33 -27.04
C GLN A 79 -23.55 -19.72 -28.52
N ALA A 80 -22.59 -19.24 -29.32
CA ALA A 80 -22.47 -19.60 -30.73
C ALA A 80 -22.21 -21.10 -30.94
N GLU A 81 -21.46 -21.73 -30.03
CA GLU A 81 -21.17 -23.16 -30.08
C GLU A 81 -22.39 -24.01 -29.73
N LYS A 82 -23.25 -23.56 -28.79
CA LYS A 82 -24.51 -24.22 -28.45
C LYS A 82 -25.52 -24.30 -29.60
N GLY A 83 -25.48 -23.36 -30.54
CA GLY A 83 -26.38 -23.30 -31.70
C GLY A 83 -25.88 -24.08 -32.92
N ARG A 84 -24.67 -24.66 -32.87
CA ARG A 84 -24.08 -25.38 -34.00
C ARG A 84 -24.64 -26.80 -34.07
N PRO A 85 -25.25 -27.23 -35.19
CA PRO A 85 -25.65 -28.62 -35.34
C PRO A 85 -24.42 -29.54 -35.31
N PRO A 86 -24.52 -30.74 -34.71
CA PRO A 86 -23.42 -31.71 -34.74
C PRO A 86 -23.08 -32.07 -36.19
N LYS A 87 -21.78 -32.24 -36.47
CA LYS A 87 -21.29 -32.78 -37.75
C LYS A 87 -21.62 -34.25 -37.88
#